data_AF-A0A5Z0F928-F1
#
_entry.id   AF-A0A5Z0F928-F1
#
_cell.length_a   1.000
_cell.length_b   1.000
_cell.length_c   1.000
_cell.angle_alpha   90.00
_cell.angle_beta   90.00
_cell.angle_gamma   90.00
#
_symmetry.space_group_name_H-M   'P 1'
#
loop_
_entity.id
_entity.type
_entity.pdbx_description
1 polymer ?
#
loop_
_entity_poly.entity_id
_entity_poly.type
_entity_poly.pdbx_seq_one_letter_code
_entity_poly.pdbx_strand_id
1 'polypeptide(L)'
;MRKKMLILSFLTLNMIGIFIFVGLNGFDEYALKSRFLQIAAIIIVAICIAVSTVIFQTLCNNKILTPAIIGLDSLYMLLQSALIF
;
A
#
# COMPACT_ATOMS: atom_id res chain seq x y z
N MET A 1 15.60 16.99 -4.75
CA MET A 1 14.44 16.13 -4.42
C MET A 1 13.91 15.35 -5.62
N ARG A 2 13.73 15.97 -6.81
CA ARG A 2 13.28 15.28 -8.04
C ARG A 2 14.11 14.04 -8.41
N LYS A 3 15.45 14.11 -8.37
CA LYS A 3 16.33 12.95 -8.64
C LYS A 3 16.08 11.77 -7.68
N LYS A 4 15.83 12.05 -6.39
CA LYS A 4 15.56 11.00 -5.39
C LYS A 4 14.21 10.31 -5.65
N MET A 5 13.16 11.07 -6.00
CA MET A 5 11.86 10.51 -6.38
C MET A 5 11.95 9.65 -7.65
N LEU A 6 12.71 10.09 -8.65
CA LEU A 6 12.93 9.31 -9.87
C LEU A 6 13.65 7.98 -9.59
N ILE A 7 14.69 8.01 -8.75
CA ILE A 7 15.42 6.80 -8.35
C ILE A 7 14.50 5.82 -7.60
N LEU A 8 13.71 6.32 -6.64
CA LEU A 8 12.77 5.49 -5.88
C LEU A 8 11.70 4.88 -6.79
N SER A 9 11.13 5.67 -7.71
CA SER A 9 10.13 5.18 -8.66
C SER A 9 10.70 4.11 -9.58
N PHE A 10 11.93 4.29 -10.09
CA PHE A 10 12.62 3.28 -10.90
C PHE A 10 12.88 1.99 -10.13
N LEU A 11 13.30 2.09 -8.87
CA LEU A 11 13.53 0.94 -8.00
C LEU A 11 12.22 0.17 -7.73
N THR A 12 11.12 0.87 -7.45
CA THR A 12 9.80 0.24 -7.25
C THR A 12 9.35 -0.51 -8.50
N LEU A 13 9.49 0.07 -9.69
CA LEU A 13 9.15 -0.59 -10.96
C LEU A 13 9.96 -1.88 -11.19
N ASN A 14 11.26 -1.84 -10.90
CA ASN A 14 12.10 -3.04 -10.97
C ASN A 14 11.63 -4.13 -10.01
N MET A 15 11.30 -3.76 -8.76
CA MET A 15 10.84 -4.70 -7.75
C MET A 15 9.50 -5.35 -8.12
N ILE A 16 8.57 -4.58 -8.70
CA ILE A 16 7.31 -5.10 -9.24
C ILE A 16 7.57 -6.09 -10.38
N GLY A 17 8.50 -5.77 -11.29
CA GLY A 17 8.90 -6.69 -12.36
C GLY A 17 9.42 -8.01 -11.80
N ILE A 18 10.38 -7.94 -10.87
CA ILE A 18 10.93 -9.13 -10.20
C ILE A 18 9.82 -9.94 -9.51
N PHE A 19 8.89 -9.29 -8.79
CA PHE A 19 7.77 -9.96 -8.13
C PHE A 19 6.86 -10.69 -9.11
N ILE A 20 6.61 -10.14 -10.30
CA ILE A 20 5.78 -10.79 -11.31
C ILE A 20 6.49 -12.02 -11.88
N PHE A 21 7.80 -11.96 -12.14
CA PHE A 21 8.53 -13.03 -12.86
C PHE A 21 9.17 -14.10 -11.96
N VAL A 22 9.46 -13.82 -10.69
CA VAL A 22 10.15 -14.78 -9.81
C VAL A 22 9.29 -16.01 -9.54
N GLY A 23 9.86 -17.19 -9.77
CA GLY A 23 9.24 -18.48 -9.44
C GLY A 23 8.15 -18.95 -10.41
N LEU A 24 8.02 -18.35 -11.60
CA LEU A 24 7.17 -18.91 -12.66
C LEU A 24 7.85 -20.13 -13.29
N ASN A 25 7.25 -21.31 -13.09
CA ASN A 25 7.56 -22.51 -13.86
C ASN A 25 6.64 -22.55 -15.10
N GLY A 26 6.91 -21.69 -16.10
CA GLY A 26 6.08 -21.54 -17.32
C GLY A 26 5.04 -20.41 -17.26
N PHE A 27 4.19 -20.33 -18.30
CA PHE A 27 3.09 -19.35 -18.39
C PHE A 27 1.87 -19.83 -17.59
N ASP A 28 1.97 -19.83 -16.27
CA ASP A 28 0.82 -20.06 -15.38
C ASP A 28 -0.04 -18.80 -15.30
N GLU A 29 -1.10 -18.77 -16.12
CA GLU A 29 -2.05 -17.66 -16.23
C GLU A 29 -2.73 -17.34 -14.88
N TYR A 30 -2.95 -18.35 -14.04
CA TYR A 30 -3.57 -18.15 -12.72
C TYR A 30 -2.63 -17.40 -11.77
N ALA A 31 -1.37 -17.82 -11.70
CA ALA A 31 -0.36 -17.17 -10.88
C ALA A 31 -0.13 -15.70 -11.32
N LEU A 32 -0.07 -15.45 -12.62
CA LEU A 32 0.03 -14.11 -13.19
C LEU A 32 -1.17 -13.24 -12.80
N LYS A 33 -2.41 -13.72 -13.04
CA LYS A 33 -3.64 -12.98 -12.72
C LYS A 33 -3.73 -12.62 -11.23
N SER A 34 -3.38 -13.55 -10.34
CA SER A 34 -3.38 -13.30 -8.89
C SER A 34 -2.39 -12.21 -8.49
N ARG A 35 -1.15 -12.25 -9.03
CA ARG A 35 -0.11 -11.24 -8.73
C ARG A 35 -0.50 -9.84 -9.23
N PHE A 36 -1.07 -9.75 -10.43
CA PHE A 36 -1.58 -8.47 -10.94
C PHE A 36 -2.71 -7.90 -10.08
N LEU A 37 -3.64 -8.77 -9.63
CA LEU A 37 -4.73 -8.35 -8.76
C LEU A 37 -4.22 -7.88 -7.40
N GLN A 38 -3.21 -8.53 -6.83
CA GLN A 38 -2.55 -8.10 -5.59
C GLN A 38 -1.91 -6.71 -5.75
N ILE A 39 -1.16 -6.48 -6.83
CA ILE A 39 -0.52 -5.17 -7.09
C ILE A 39 -1.60 -4.08 -7.24
N ALA A 40 -2.67 -4.35 -8.00
CA ALA A 40 -3.78 -3.41 -8.16
C ALA A 40 -4.43 -3.07 -6.80
N ALA A 41 -4.66 -4.06 -5.95
CA ALA A 41 -5.18 -3.86 -4.60
C ALA A 41 -4.25 -2.98 -3.75
N ILE A 42 -2.93 -3.24 -3.78
CA ILE A 42 -1.93 -2.44 -3.06
C ILE A 42 -1.95 -0.98 -3.53
N ILE A 43 -2.01 -0.73 -4.83
CA ILE A 43 -2.04 0.63 -5.40
C ILE A 43 -3.28 1.39 -4.91
N ILE A 44 -4.45 0.76 -4.96
CA ILE A 44 -5.70 1.37 -4.52
C ILE A 44 -5.62 1.72 -3.03
N VAL A 45 -5.18 0.77 -2.20
CA VAL A 45 -5.03 0.98 -0.75
C VAL A 45 -4.03 2.10 -0.45
N ALA A 46 -2.90 2.15 -1.16
CA ALA A 46 -1.91 3.21 -0.99
C ALA A 46 -2.47 4.60 -1.30
N ILE A 47 -3.29 4.74 -2.36
CA ILE A 47 -3.97 5.99 -2.69
C ILE A 47 -4.95 6.38 -1.58
N CYS A 48 -5.77 5.44 -1.10
CA CYS A 48 -6.71 5.68 -0.01
C CYS A 48 -6.00 6.16 1.27
N ILE A 49 -4.88 5.52 1.64
CA ILE A 49 -4.08 5.90 2.82
C ILE A 49 -3.47 7.30 2.65
N ALA A 50 -2.93 7.61 1.47
CA ALA A 50 -2.35 8.92 1.19
C ALA A 50 -3.41 10.04 1.29
N VAL A 51 -4.60 9.82 0.70
CA VAL A 51 -5.71 10.77 0.77
C VAL A 51 -6.20 10.95 2.21
N SER A 52 -6.44 9.85 2.94
CA SER A 52 -6.85 9.89 4.35
C SER A 52 -5.84 10.67 5.21
N THR A 53 -4.55 10.44 4.98
CA THR A 53 -3.47 11.14 5.68
C THR A 53 -3.53 12.64 5.44
N VAL A 54 -3.62 13.10 4.19
CA VAL A 54 -3.65 14.53 3.87
C VAL A 54 -4.90 15.20 4.44
N ILE A 55 -6.06 14.54 4.38
CA ILE A 55 -7.31 15.04 4.99
C ILE A 55 -7.12 15.22 6.50
N PHE A 56 -6.59 14.21 7.19
CA PHE A 56 -6.40 14.25 8.63
C PHE A 56 -5.39 15.33 9.05
N GLN A 57 -4.28 15.44 8.31
CA GLN A 57 -3.28 16.48 8.53
C GLN A 57 -3.87 17.89 8.34
N THR A 58 -4.80 18.05 7.39
CA THR A 58 -5.48 19.31 7.12
C THR A 58 -6.48 19.65 8.23
N LEU A 59 -7.29 18.69 8.67
CA LEU A 59 -8.27 18.86 9.74
C LEU A 59 -7.62 19.21 11.08
N CYS A 60 -6.54 18.50 11.43
CA CYS A 60 -5.83 18.73 12.69
C CYS A 60 -4.78 19.84 12.62
N ASN A 61 -4.60 20.47 11.45
CA ASN A 61 -3.52 21.44 11.18
C ASN A 61 -2.15 20.93 11.66
N ASN A 62 -1.86 19.65 11.43
CA ASN A 62 -0.64 19.00 11.90
C ASN A 62 -0.12 18.02 10.86
N LYS A 63 1.04 18.34 10.27
CA LYS A 63 1.65 17.57 9.17
C LYS A 63 2.31 16.25 9.61
N ILE A 64 2.47 16.04 10.91
CA ILE A 64 3.05 14.81 11.46
C ILE A 64 1.95 13.78 11.76
N LEU A 65 0.71 14.24 11.90
CA LEU A 65 -0.40 13.40 12.33
C LEU A 65 -0.90 12.53 11.18
N THR A 66 -0.68 11.23 11.25
CA THR A 66 -1.33 10.25 10.37
C THR A 66 -2.42 9.52 11.16
N PRO A 67 -3.47 8.99 10.50
CA PRO A 67 -4.52 8.22 11.17
C PRO A 67 -3.98 7.05 12.01
N ALA A 68 -2.88 6.43 11.57
CA ALA A 68 -2.20 5.37 12.31
C ALA A 68 -1.63 5.88 13.66
N ILE A 69 -1.07 7.09 13.70
CA ILE A 69 -0.43 7.66 14.90
C ILE A 69 -1.46 7.97 16.01
N ILE A 70 -2.69 8.33 15.65
CA ILE A 70 -3.76 8.57 16.63
C ILE A 70 -4.39 7.28 17.17
N GLY A 71 -3.97 6.11 16.68
CA GLY A 71 -4.46 4.82 17.12
C GLY A 71 -5.64 4.26 16.33
N LEU A 72 -5.97 4.80 15.16
CA LEU A 72 -7.07 4.29 14.33
C LEU A 72 -6.81 2.84 13.87
N ASP A 73 -5.55 2.51 13.54
CA ASP A 73 -5.16 1.15 13.14
C ASP A 73 -5.34 0.15 14.29
N SER A 74 -5.01 0.56 15.52
CA SER A 74 -5.22 -0.26 16.73
C SER A 74 -6.70 -0.45 17.05
N LEU A 75 -7.52 0.59 16.85
CA LEU A 75 -8.98 0.48 16.99
C LEU A 75 -9.56 -0.47 15.94
N TYR A 76 -9.08 -0.40 14.69
CA TYR A 76 -9.47 -1.35 13.65
C TYR A 76 -9.12 -2.79 14.05
N MET A 77 -7.90 -3.04 14.53
CA MET A 77 -7.49 -4.37 15.01
C MET A 77 -8.33 -4.85 16.19
N LEU A 78 -8.66 -3.98 17.16
CA LEU A 78 -9.52 -4.31 18.30
C LEU A 78 -10.93 -4.69 17.85
N LEU A 79 -11.53 -3.91 16.93
CA LEU A 79 -12.86 -4.21 16.41
C LEU A 79 -12.86 -5.51 15.60
N GLN A 80 -11.83 -5.72 14.78
CA GLN A 80 -11.67 -6.95 14.02
C GLN A 80 -11.60 -8.17 14.93
N SER A 81 -10.81 -8.12 16.01
CA SER A 81 -10.70 -9.23 16.96
C SER A 81 -11.92 -9.40 17.87
N ALA A 82 -12.68 -8.34 18.13
CA ALA A 82 -13.89 -8.42 18.96
C ALA A 82 -15.12 -8.91 18.19
N LEU A 83 -15.22 -8.65 16.88
CA LEU A 83 -16.44 -8.88 16.09
C LEU A 83 -16.32 -10.02 15.06
N ILE A 84 -15.11 -10.27 14.53
CA ILE A 84 -14.91 -11.17 13.38
C ILE A 84 -14.20 -12.47 13.78
N PHE A 85 -13.29 -12.42 14.76
CA PHE A 85 -12.79 -13.64 15.42
C PHE A 85 -13.89 -14.28 16.26
#